data_AF-A0A4Y2UTB2-F1
#
_entry.id   AF-A0A4Y2UTB2-F1
#
_cell.length_a   1.000
_cell.length_b   1.000
_cell.length_c   1.000
_cell.angle_alpha   90.00
_cell.angle_beta   90.00
_cell.angle_gamma   90.00
#
_symmetry.space_group_name_H-M   'P 1'
#
loop_
_entity.id
_entity.type
_entity.pdbx_description
1 polymer ?
#
loop_
_entity_poly.entity_id
_entity_poly.type
_entity_poly.pdbx_seq_one_letter_code
_entity_poly.pdbx_strand_id
1 'polypeptide(L)'
;MSLYLTLPSDNSMAYFPENKISHYITRLPSPLQLHGEWELALTQFIYPHTWYNVNEKNNLIGFDLGDNKVIGRRVPPGFYETVPDILKGIALEEFRDKITFKFNESTKRVQIKVKGKARVILHDGLSQMLGFDPTEIVSNHTNVETVVESPLVADPCAHYRVFFLYTDIVEPQIVGDVFAPLLRIVNVTGSDGEMVCVQYSSLIGLTIFL
;
A
#
# COMPACT_ATOMS: atom_id res chain seq x y z
N MET A 1 -38.91 -1.86 5.76
CA MET A 1 -38.69 -1.94 4.30
C MET A 1 -37.18 -1.82 4.08
N SER A 2 -36.61 -2.57 3.13
CA SER A 2 -35.18 -2.50 2.81
C SER A 2 -35.01 -2.07 1.35
N LEU A 3 -34.11 -1.11 1.10
CA LEU A 3 -33.71 -0.65 -0.23
C LEU A 3 -32.26 -1.06 -0.48
N TYR A 4 -31.96 -1.55 -1.68
CA TYR A 4 -30.60 -1.87 -2.10
C TYR A 4 -30.19 -0.98 -3.27
N LEU A 5 -29.02 -0.36 -3.16
CA LEU A 5 -28.43 0.47 -4.20
C LEU A 5 -27.10 -0.14 -4.64
N THR A 6 -26.91 -0.26 -5.95
CA THR A 6 -25.63 -0.60 -6.55
C THR A 6 -25.09 0.65 -7.23
N LEU A 7 -23.92 1.11 -6.78
CA LEU A 7 -23.30 2.37 -7.21
C LEU A 7 -21.97 2.07 -7.92
N PRO A 8 -21.99 1.67 -9.20
CA PRO A 8 -20.77 1.42 -9.96
C PRO A 8 -20.06 2.72 -10.36
N SER A 9 -18.73 2.74 -10.26
CA SER A 9 -17.91 3.94 -10.50
C SER A 9 -17.77 4.33 -11.97
N ASP A 10 -17.99 3.39 -12.89
CA ASP A 10 -17.85 3.57 -14.35
C ASP A 10 -19.18 3.89 -15.04
N ASN A 11 -20.27 4.04 -14.28
CA ASN A 11 -21.56 4.44 -14.81
C ASN A 11 -21.72 5.97 -14.81
N SER A 12 -22.74 6.47 -15.50
CA SER A 12 -23.04 7.90 -15.60
C SER A 12 -21.95 8.76 -16.26
N MET A 13 -20.95 8.17 -16.92
CA MET A 13 -19.88 8.90 -17.65
C MET A 13 -20.43 9.88 -18.69
N ALA A 14 -21.58 9.59 -19.30
CA ALA A 14 -22.24 10.50 -20.24
C ALA A 14 -22.72 11.82 -19.59
N TYR A 15 -22.97 11.81 -18.28
CA TYR A 15 -23.39 12.98 -17.50
C TYR A 15 -22.24 13.57 -16.68
N PHE A 16 -21.33 12.72 -16.20
CA PHE A 16 -20.19 13.07 -15.36
C PHE A 16 -18.89 12.51 -15.97
N PRO A 17 -18.36 13.13 -17.05
CA PRO A 17 -17.20 12.61 -17.76
C PRO A 17 -15.90 12.63 -16.94
N GLU A 18 -15.86 13.42 -15.86
CA GLU A 18 -14.72 13.53 -14.94
C GLU A 18 -14.71 12.47 -13.83
N ASN A 19 -15.69 11.55 -13.81
CA ASN A 19 -15.74 10.46 -12.84
C ASN A 19 -14.44 9.63 -12.89
N LYS A 20 -13.93 9.30 -11.70
CA LYS A 20 -12.77 8.43 -11.48
C LYS A 20 -13.20 7.23 -10.66
N ILE A 21 -12.46 6.12 -10.77
CA ILE A 21 -12.70 4.90 -9.96
C ILE A 21 -12.80 5.22 -8.46
N SER A 22 -11.97 6.14 -7.96
CA SER A 22 -11.93 6.54 -6.54
C SER A 22 -12.80 7.75 -6.18
N HIS A 23 -13.42 8.43 -7.15
CA HIS A 23 -14.25 9.61 -6.91
C HIS A 23 -15.23 9.80 -8.06
N TYR A 24 -16.50 9.49 -7.82
CA TYR A 24 -17.52 9.49 -8.86
C TYR A 24 -18.89 9.89 -8.32
N ILE A 25 -19.75 10.34 -9.25
CA ILE A 25 -21.16 10.60 -9.00
C ILE A 25 -21.98 9.62 -9.85
N THR A 26 -22.93 8.95 -9.21
CA THR A 26 -23.87 8.05 -9.90
C THR A 26 -25.22 8.74 -10.06
N ARG A 27 -25.69 8.90 -11.29
CA ARG A 27 -27.07 9.36 -11.56
C ARG A 27 -28.03 8.20 -11.33
N LEU A 28 -28.95 8.36 -10.39
CA LEU A 28 -30.03 7.38 -10.18
C LEU A 28 -31.11 7.49 -11.27
N PRO A 29 -31.79 6.38 -11.62
CA PRO A 29 -32.87 6.38 -12.61
C PRO A 29 -34.05 7.30 -12.23
N SER A 30 -34.32 7.42 -10.93
CA SER A 30 -35.32 8.32 -10.36
C SER A 30 -34.87 8.82 -8.98
N PRO A 31 -35.35 9.99 -8.52
CA PRO A 31 -35.11 10.44 -7.15
C PRO A 31 -35.59 9.42 -6.12
N LEU A 32 -34.80 9.20 -5.06
CA LEU A 32 -35.21 8.35 -3.94
C LEU A 32 -36.15 9.14 -3.03
N GLN A 33 -37.32 8.58 -2.77
CA GLN A 33 -38.25 9.12 -1.76
C GLN A 33 -38.13 8.26 -0.51
N LEU A 34 -37.31 8.73 0.44
CA LEU A 34 -37.12 8.11 1.74
C LEU A 34 -37.95 8.87 2.77
N HIS A 35 -38.88 8.19 3.43
CA HIS A 35 -39.70 8.76 4.50
C HIS A 35 -39.29 8.17 5.85
N GLY A 36 -39.21 9.01 6.88
CA GLY A 36 -38.76 8.61 8.23
C GLY A 36 -37.24 8.48 8.35
N GLU A 37 -36.78 7.89 9.45
CA GLU A 37 -35.36 7.64 9.69
C GLU A 37 -34.93 6.36 8.99
N TRP A 38 -33.77 6.43 8.32
CA TRP A 38 -33.16 5.29 7.64
C TRP A 38 -31.79 5.03 8.20
N GLU A 39 -31.40 3.76 8.18
CA GLU A 39 -30.02 3.35 8.45
C GLU A 39 -29.40 2.87 7.15
N LEU A 40 -28.18 3.34 6.87
CA LEU A 40 -27.41 2.88 5.73
C LEU A 40 -26.31 1.93 6.19
N ALA A 41 -26.12 0.85 5.44
CA ALA A 41 -25.01 -0.06 5.62
C ALA A 41 -24.41 -0.46 4.28
N LEU A 42 -23.08 -0.52 4.23
CA LEU A 42 -22.36 -1.11 3.12
C LEU A 42 -22.44 -2.64 3.21
N THR A 43 -23.08 -3.27 2.23
CA THR A 43 -23.26 -4.74 2.17
C THR A 43 -22.20 -5.42 1.31
N GLN A 44 -21.70 -4.73 0.28
CA GLN A 44 -20.69 -5.25 -0.64
C GLN A 44 -19.80 -4.11 -1.14
N PHE A 45 -18.50 -4.38 -1.26
CA PHE A 45 -17.53 -3.48 -1.88
C PHE A 45 -16.64 -4.27 -2.84
N ILE A 46 -16.52 -3.80 -4.08
CA ILE A 46 -15.73 -4.46 -5.12
C ILE A 46 -14.69 -3.47 -5.64
N TYR A 47 -13.43 -3.89 -5.71
CA TYR A 47 -12.36 -3.08 -6.28
C TYR A 47 -11.31 -3.93 -7.00
N PRO A 48 -10.70 -3.41 -8.08
CA PRO A 48 -9.53 -4.03 -8.70
C PRO A 48 -8.27 -3.73 -7.88
N HIS A 49 -7.49 -4.75 -7.53
CA HIS A 49 -6.18 -4.59 -6.89
C HIS A 49 -5.08 -4.52 -7.96
N THR A 50 -4.88 -3.35 -8.56
CA THR A 50 -3.96 -3.16 -9.70
C THR A 50 -2.94 -2.04 -9.49
N TRP A 51 -2.64 -1.69 -8.24
CA TRP A 51 -1.64 -0.68 -7.93
C TRP A 51 -0.33 -1.33 -7.46
N TYR A 52 0.77 -0.67 -7.77
CA TYR A 52 2.09 -1.14 -7.38
C TYR A 52 2.52 -0.52 -6.06
N ASN A 53 3.03 -1.35 -5.15
CA ASN A 53 3.75 -0.83 -3.99
C ASN A 53 5.17 -0.39 -4.38
N VAL A 54 5.84 -1.07 -5.32
CA VAL A 54 7.11 -0.65 -5.92
C VAL A 54 6.87 -0.03 -7.29
N ASN A 55 7.30 1.21 -7.50
CA ASN A 55 7.12 1.99 -8.73
C ASN A 55 8.38 2.81 -9.07
N GLU A 56 8.37 3.48 -10.21
CA GLU A 56 9.53 4.22 -10.74
C GLU A 56 10.08 5.32 -9.83
N LYS A 57 9.30 5.78 -8.85
CA LYS A 57 9.70 6.82 -7.91
C LYS A 57 10.36 6.25 -6.65
N ASN A 58 10.12 4.98 -6.33
CA ASN A 58 10.48 4.40 -5.04
C ASN A 58 11.29 3.09 -5.16
N ASN A 59 11.80 2.76 -6.34
CA ASN A 59 12.44 1.47 -6.63
C ASN A 59 13.98 1.47 -6.73
N LEU A 60 14.65 2.57 -6.38
CA LEU A 60 16.12 2.71 -6.53
C LEU A 60 16.87 2.23 -5.29
N ILE A 61 17.95 1.48 -5.51
CA ILE A 61 18.96 1.14 -4.51
C ILE A 61 20.37 1.31 -5.11
N GLY A 62 21.31 1.81 -4.32
CA GLY A 62 22.71 1.99 -4.71
C GLY A 62 23.63 0.95 -4.08
N PHE A 63 24.69 0.59 -4.79
CA PHE A 63 25.75 -0.29 -4.31
C PHE A 63 27.13 0.26 -4.67
N ASP A 64 28.10 0.04 -3.80
CA ASP A 64 29.53 0.20 -4.07
C ASP A 64 30.19 -1.14 -3.70
N LEU A 65 30.96 -1.74 -4.59
CA LEU A 65 31.54 -3.06 -4.36
C LEU A 65 32.96 -2.98 -3.78
N GLY A 66 33.37 -1.80 -3.30
CA GLY A 66 34.66 -1.50 -2.69
C GLY A 66 35.67 -0.86 -3.64
N ASP A 67 35.23 -0.45 -4.83
CA ASP A 67 36.00 0.25 -5.85
C ASP A 67 35.72 1.77 -5.87
N ASN A 68 34.93 2.27 -4.91
CA ASN A 68 34.48 3.66 -4.83
C ASN A 68 33.60 4.09 -6.02
N LYS A 69 33.00 3.13 -6.72
CA LYS A 69 32.10 3.39 -7.84
C LYS A 69 30.69 2.94 -7.48
N VAL A 70 29.80 3.91 -7.31
CA VAL A 70 28.39 3.61 -7.02
C VAL A 70 27.67 3.17 -8.30
N ILE A 71 27.05 2.00 -8.24
CA ILE A 71 26.11 1.48 -9.23
C ILE A 71 24.68 1.59 -8.67
N GLY A 72 23.77 2.14 -9.48
CA GLY A 72 22.35 2.16 -9.16
C GLY A 72 21.63 0.96 -9.78
N ARG A 73 20.74 0.33 -9.02
CA ARG A 73 19.84 -0.71 -9.52
C ARG A 73 18.40 -0.31 -9.20
N ARG A 74 17.50 -0.62 -10.13
CA ARG A 74 16.06 -0.47 -9.91
C ARG A 74 15.42 -1.83 -9.74
N VAL A 75 14.61 -1.97 -8.69
CA VAL A 75 13.68 -3.09 -8.55
C VAL A 75 12.57 -2.90 -9.59
N PRO A 76 12.18 -3.93 -10.36
CA PRO A 76 11.08 -3.80 -11.31
C PRO A 76 9.82 -3.24 -10.63
N PRO A 77 9.10 -2.29 -11.25
CA PRO A 77 7.80 -1.88 -10.77
C PRO A 77 6.83 -3.08 -10.70
N GLY A 78 6.05 -3.14 -9.63
CA GLY A 78 5.10 -4.22 -9.42
C GLY A 78 4.53 -4.20 -8.01
N PHE A 79 3.57 -5.08 -7.76
CA PHE A 79 3.06 -5.34 -6.43
C PHE A 79 3.78 -6.54 -5.82
N TYR A 80 4.53 -6.29 -4.76
CA TYR A 80 5.28 -7.30 -4.02
C TYR A 80 4.54 -7.65 -2.73
N GLU A 81 4.00 -8.87 -2.64
CA GLU A 81 3.27 -9.33 -1.45
C GLU A 81 4.18 -9.51 -0.24
N THR A 82 5.44 -9.92 -0.47
CA THR A 82 6.36 -10.29 0.60
C THR A 82 7.69 -9.52 0.52
N VAL A 83 8.27 -9.23 1.68
CA VAL A 83 9.61 -8.62 1.78
C VAL A 83 10.67 -9.47 1.06
N PRO A 84 10.69 -10.82 1.18
CA PRO A 84 11.59 -11.67 0.40
C PRO A 84 11.54 -11.44 -1.11
N ASP A 85 10.37 -11.15 -1.70
CA ASP A 85 10.28 -10.92 -3.15
C ASP A 85 10.90 -9.59 -3.57
N ILE A 86 10.79 -8.55 -2.73
CA ILE A 86 11.54 -7.30 -2.91
C ILE A 86 13.04 -7.59 -2.82
N LEU A 87 13.48 -8.34 -1.80
CA LEU A 87 14.89 -8.69 -1.61
C LEU A 87 15.49 -9.48 -2.78
N LYS A 88 14.72 -10.39 -3.41
CA LYS A 88 15.14 -11.07 -4.65
C LYS A 88 15.40 -10.08 -5.79
N GLY A 89 14.56 -9.05 -5.92
CA GLY A 89 14.75 -7.99 -6.92
C GLY A 89 16.00 -7.14 -6.68
N ILE A 90 16.44 -7.03 -5.41
CA ILE A 90 17.61 -6.27 -4.97
C ILE A 90 18.91 -7.09 -5.06
N ALA A 91 18.86 -8.39 -4.77
CA ALA A 91 20.03 -9.23 -4.56
C ALA A 91 21.02 -9.21 -5.74
N LEU A 92 22.30 -9.05 -5.41
CA LEU A 92 23.41 -9.14 -6.34
C LEU A 92 24.05 -10.53 -6.24
N GLU A 93 23.53 -11.47 -7.04
CA GLU A 93 23.90 -12.88 -6.90
C GLU A 93 25.38 -13.16 -7.17
N GLU A 94 26.00 -12.35 -8.02
CA GLU A 94 27.44 -12.39 -8.33
C GLU A 94 28.32 -11.88 -7.18
N PHE A 95 27.75 -11.15 -6.21
CA PHE A 95 28.46 -10.47 -5.12
C PHE A 95 27.93 -10.84 -3.73
N ARG A 96 27.32 -12.03 -3.58
CA ARG A 96 26.79 -12.54 -2.30
C ARG A 96 27.83 -12.64 -1.19
N ASP A 97 29.10 -12.81 -1.55
CA ASP A 97 30.23 -12.85 -0.62
C ASP A 97 30.47 -11.49 0.04
N LYS A 98 30.11 -10.39 -0.64
CA LYS A 98 30.25 -9.02 -0.16
C LYS A 98 28.99 -8.47 0.48
N ILE A 99 27.84 -8.67 -0.16
CA ILE A 99 26.57 -8.07 0.25
C ILE A 99 25.51 -9.16 0.34
N THR A 100 24.83 -9.27 1.48
CA THR A 100 23.73 -10.21 1.66
C THR A 100 22.56 -9.54 2.36
N PHE A 101 21.36 -9.84 1.89
CA PHE A 101 20.10 -9.45 2.52
C PHE A 101 19.44 -10.70 3.11
N LYS A 102 18.91 -10.60 4.32
CA LYS A 102 18.11 -11.65 4.95
C LYS A 102 16.86 -11.07 5.56
N PHE A 103 15.75 -11.78 5.43
CA PHE A 103 14.52 -11.45 6.13
C PHE A 103 14.31 -12.44 7.26
N ASN A 104 14.01 -11.92 8.46
CA ASN A 104 13.64 -12.73 9.60
C ASN A 104 12.12 -12.80 9.69
N GLU A 105 11.55 -13.98 9.41
CA GLU A 105 10.10 -14.19 9.41
C GLU A 105 9.44 -13.98 10.77
N SER A 106 10.16 -14.18 11.88
CA SER A 106 9.61 -14.04 13.23
C SER A 106 9.59 -12.58 13.69
N THR A 107 10.65 -11.82 13.42
CA THR A 107 10.73 -10.41 13.81
C THR A 107 10.19 -9.47 12.74
N LYS A 108 9.97 -9.98 11.52
CA LYS A 108 9.64 -9.20 10.31
C LYS A 108 10.67 -8.11 10.01
N ARG A 109 11.93 -8.32 10.37
CA ARG A 109 13.05 -7.38 10.15
C ARG A 109 13.97 -7.85 9.04
N VAL A 110 14.62 -6.88 8.39
CA VAL A 110 15.61 -7.12 7.35
C VAL A 110 17.01 -6.94 7.95
N GLN A 111 17.89 -7.91 7.70
CA GLN A 111 19.30 -7.82 8.03
C GLN A 111 20.11 -7.63 6.75
N ILE A 112 20.97 -6.62 6.74
CA ILE A 112 21.90 -6.31 5.67
C ILE A 112 23.31 -6.56 6.20
N LYS A 113 24.01 -7.45 5.50
CA LYS A 113 25.39 -7.83 5.78
C LYS A 113 26.27 -7.29 4.67
N VAL A 114 27.28 -6.53 5.03
CA VAL A 114 28.24 -5.89 4.12
C VAL A 114 29.65 -6.23 4.56
N LYS A 115 30.49 -6.67 3.62
CA LYS A 115 31.89 -7.04 3.85
C LYS A 115 32.83 -6.27 2.95
N GLY A 116 34.09 -6.20 3.38
CA GLY A 116 35.12 -5.49 2.64
C GLY A 116 34.86 -4.00 2.67
N LYS A 117 35.24 -3.28 1.61
CA LYS A 117 34.91 -1.84 1.46
C LYS A 117 33.56 -1.63 0.77
N ALA A 118 32.70 -2.66 0.69
CA ALA A 118 31.42 -2.55 0.01
C ALA A 118 30.46 -1.63 0.80
N ARG A 119 29.48 -1.06 0.08
CA ARG A 119 28.48 -0.13 0.61
C ARG A 119 27.12 -0.41 -0.04
N VAL A 120 26.06 -0.26 0.74
CA VAL A 120 24.67 -0.30 0.28
C VAL A 120 24.05 1.06 0.59
N ILE A 121 23.43 1.69 -0.40
CA ILE A 121 22.76 2.99 -0.28
C ILE A 121 21.26 2.77 -0.44
N LEU A 122 20.51 2.92 0.65
CA LEU A 122 19.06 2.81 0.67
C LEU A 122 18.43 4.19 0.50
N HIS A 123 17.65 4.37 -0.56
CA HIS A 123 16.85 5.57 -0.81
C HIS A 123 15.45 5.45 -0.17
N ASP A 124 14.77 6.58 0.04
CA ASP A 124 13.48 6.71 0.72
C ASP A 124 12.49 5.57 0.45
N GLY A 125 12.21 5.29 -0.83
CA GLY A 125 11.24 4.29 -1.24
C GLY A 125 11.47 2.88 -0.67
N LEU A 126 12.56 2.24 -1.08
CA LEU A 126 12.90 0.89 -0.62
C LEU A 126 13.33 0.88 0.85
N SER A 127 13.97 1.94 1.36
CA SER A 127 14.38 2.00 2.77
C SER A 127 13.19 1.81 3.70
N GLN A 128 12.10 2.54 3.48
CA GLN A 128 10.88 2.48 4.29
C GLN A 128 10.21 1.11 4.21
N MET A 129 10.10 0.51 3.01
CA MET A 129 9.53 -0.84 2.84
C MET A 129 10.36 -1.91 3.57
N LEU A 130 11.68 -1.72 3.65
CA LEU A 130 12.61 -2.63 4.31
C LEU A 130 12.81 -2.31 5.80
N GLY A 131 12.10 -1.31 6.34
CA GLY A 131 12.13 -0.94 7.75
C GLY A 131 13.35 -0.11 8.18
N PHE A 132 14.00 0.57 7.24
CA PHE A 132 15.12 1.48 7.47
C PHE A 132 14.72 2.94 7.19
N ASP A 133 15.40 3.88 7.83
CA ASP A 133 15.49 5.25 7.31
C ASP A 133 16.44 5.28 6.10
N PRO A 134 16.33 6.29 5.21
CA PRO A 134 17.29 6.50 4.13
C PRO A 134 18.70 6.55 4.72
N THR A 135 19.55 5.60 4.33
CA THR A 135 20.83 5.39 4.99
C THR A 135 21.84 4.79 4.03
N GLU A 136 23.10 4.97 4.40
CA GLU A 136 24.21 4.25 3.82
C GLU A 136 24.73 3.23 4.83
N ILE A 137 24.85 1.98 4.41
CA ILE A 137 25.43 0.90 5.22
C ILE A 137 26.77 0.53 4.60
N VAL A 138 27.82 0.74 5.39
CA VAL A 138 29.21 0.57 4.94
C VAL A 138 29.94 -0.44 5.80
N SER A 139 30.93 -1.09 5.21
CA SER A 139 31.98 -1.76 5.97
C SER A 139 33.30 -0.99 5.81
N ASN A 140 33.94 -0.66 6.93
CA ASN A 140 35.09 0.25 6.96
C ASN A 140 36.44 -0.47 6.72
N HIS A 141 36.49 -1.80 6.70
CA HIS A 141 37.74 -2.56 6.54
C HIS A 141 37.57 -3.86 5.75
N THR A 142 38.66 -4.28 5.08
CA THR A 142 38.71 -5.46 4.20
C THR A 142 38.36 -6.78 4.88
N ASN A 143 38.68 -6.92 6.16
CA ASN A 143 38.45 -8.14 6.94
C ASN A 143 37.31 -8.02 7.96
N VAL A 144 36.58 -6.90 7.94
CA VAL A 144 35.47 -6.66 8.86
C VAL A 144 34.17 -6.85 8.11
N GLU A 145 33.21 -7.43 8.82
CA GLU A 145 31.84 -7.55 8.38
C GLU A 145 31.00 -6.59 9.21
N THR A 146 30.16 -5.81 8.54
CA THR A 146 29.14 -5.00 9.18
C THR A 146 27.79 -5.66 8.94
N VAL A 147 27.07 -5.91 10.03
CA VAL A 147 25.72 -6.47 10.01
C VAL A 147 24.79 -5.46 10.66
N VAL A 148 23.80 -5.01 9.91
CA VAL A 148 22.79 -4.05 10.38
C VAL A 148 21.42 -4.70 10.25
N GLU A 149 20.64 -4.68 11.32
CA GLU A 149 19.23 -5.05 11.29
C GLU A 149 18.36 -3.79 11.19
N SER A 150 17.23 -3.91 10.49
CA SER A 150 16.28 -2.81 10.31
C SER A 150 15.72 -2.34 11.65
N PRO A 151 15.71 -1.02 11.94
CA PRO A 151 15.15 -0.49 13.18
C PRO A 151 13.63 -0.62 13.26
N LEU A 152 12.94 -0.77 12.13
CA LEU A 152 11.49 -1.02 12.04
C LEU A 152 11.18 -2.37 11.37
N VAL A 153 9.93 -2.82 11.50
CA VAL A 153 9.44 -3.98 10.74
C VAL A 153 9.37 -3.62 9.26
N ALA A 154 9.78 -4.55 8.40
CA ALA A 154 9.64 -4.40 6.97
C ALA A 154 8.22 -4.76 6.54
N ASP A 155 7.64 -3.92 5.69
CA ASP A 155 6.29 -4.08 5.17
C ASP A 155 6.23 -3.52 3.73
N PRO A 156 6.05 -4.39 2.72
CA PRO A 156 5.85 -3.97 1.33
C PRO A 156 4.65 -3.03 1.17
N CYS A 157 3.63 -3.16 2.02
CA CYS A 157 2.35 -2.47 1.93
C CYS A 157 2.21 -1.33 2.97
N ALA A 158 3.31 -0.83 3.52
CA ALA A 158 3.31 0.21 4.55
C ALA A 158 2.43 1.43 4.22
N HIS A 159 2.23 1.71 2.93
CA HIS A 159 1.49 2.87 2.42
C HIS A 159 0.01 2.61 2.03
N TYR A 160 -0.47 1.36 1.94
CA TYR A 160 -1.77 1.04 1.32
C TYR A 160 -2.59 -0.01 2.09
N ARG A 161 -2.90 0.24 3.36
CA ARG A 161 -3.58 -0.77 4.21
C ARG A 161 -5.10 -0.68 4.20
N VAL A 162 -5.68 0.50 3.96
CA VAL A 162 -7.13 0.71 4.08
C VAL A 162 -7.66 1.72 3.05
N PHE A 163 -8.91 1.54 2.64
CA PHE A 163 -9.73 2.54 1.96
C PHE A 163 -10.67 3.22 2.95
N PHE A 164 -10.77 4.54 2.86
CA PHE A 164 -11.84 5.30 3.51
C PHE A 164 -12.93 5.58 2.47
N LEU A 165 -14.11 5.01 2.68
CA LEU A 165 -15.24 5.17 1.78
C LEU A 165 -16.12 6.32 2.27
N TYR A 166 -16.15 7.39 1.51
CA TYR A 166 -16.99 8.55 1.76
C TYR A 166 -18.20 8.54 0.82
N THR A 167 -19.34 9.02 1.31
CA THR A 167 -20.54 9.21 0.49
C THR A 167 -21.38 10.33 1.07
N ASP A 168 -21.93 11.15 0.19
CA ASP A 168 -22.91 12.19 0.49
C ASP A 168 -24.27 11.65 1.00
N ILE A 169 -24.47 10.33 1.01
CA ILE A 169 -25.72 9.71 1.49
C ILE A 169 -25.75 9.62 3.02
N VAL A 170 -24.59 9.55 3.71
CA VAL A 170 -24.52 9.46 5.17
C VAL A 170 -24.28 10.81 5.81
N GLU A 171 -24.79 11.01 7.02
CA GLU A 171 -24.50 12.21 7.81
C GLU A 171 -22.99 12.29 8.17
N PRO A 172 -22.38 13.48 8.17
CA PRO A 172 -21.03 13.66 8.69
C PRO A 172 -20.89 13.20 10.15
N GLN A 173 -19.90 12.35 10.41
CA GLN A 173 -19.56 11.86 11.74
C GLN A 173 -18.14 12.27 12.14
N ILE A 174 -17.81 12.16 13.44
CA ILE A 174 -16.47 12.48 13.95
C ILE A 174 -15.46 11.47 13.41
N VAL A 175 -14.48 11.95 12.65
CA VAL A 175 -13.33 11.20 12.14
C VAL A 175 -12.07 11.96 12.53
N GLY A 176 -11.44 11.53 13.62
CA GLY A 176 -10.30 12.25 14.18
C GLY A 176 -10.70 13.64 14.68
N ASP A 177 -10.12 14.67 14.10
CA ASP A 177 -10.36 16.09 14.41
C ASP A 177 -11.36 16.78 13.48
N VAL A 178 -11.96 16.05 12.54
CA VAL A 178 -12.94 16.59 11.57
C VAL A 178 -14.27 15.85 11.61
N PHE A 179 -15.34 16.52 11.15
CA PHE A 179 -16.58 15.85 10.78
C PHE A 179 -16.53 15.49 9.30
N ALA A 180 -16.74 14.21 8.96
CA ALA A 180 -16.68 13.72 7.59
C ALA A 180 -17.80 12.69 7.32
N PRO A 181 -18.37 12.66 6.10
CA PRO A 181 -19.41 11.71 5.73
C PRO A 181 -18.78 10.35 5.35
N LEU A 182 -18.06 9.77 6.32
CA LEU A 182 -17.40 8.48 6.20
C LEU A 182 -18.43 7.38 6.36
N LEU A 183 -18.56 6.49 5.38
CA LEU A 183 -19.42 5.32 5.47
C LEU A 183 -18.69 4.16 6.15
N ARG A 184 -17.48 3.85 5.69
CA ARG A 184 -16.72 2.69 6.20
C ARG A 184 -15.23 2.80 5.90
N ILE A 185 -14.42 2.20 6.77
CA ILE A 185 -13.02 1.89 6.50
C ILE A 185 -12.93 0.43 6.05
N VAL A 186 -12.35 0.18 4.88
CA VAL A 186 -12.22 -1.15 4.28
C VAL A 186 -10.75 -1.55 4.24
N ASN A 187 -10.41 -2.71 4.78
CA ASN A 187 -9.05 -3.23 4.65
C ASN A 187 -8.76 -3.61 3.20
N VAL A 188 -7.57 -3.25 2.74
CA VAL A 188 -7.02 -3.72 1.48
C VAL A 188 -6.61 -5.17 1.64
N THR A 189 -7.19 -6.03 0.82
CA THR A 189 -6.87 -7.45 0.66
C THR A 189 -6.65 -7.81 -0.81
N GLY A 190 -6.35 -9.08 -1.07
CA GLY A 190 -6.16 -9.63 -2.42
C GLY A 190 -4.77 -9.44 -2.99
N SER A 191 -4.52 -10.09 -4.11
CA SER A 191 -3.26 -10.07 -4.85
C SER A 191 -3.31 -9.15 -6.08
N ASP A 192 -2.16 -8.88 -6.69
CA ASP A 192 -2.08 -8.08 -7.91
C ASP A 192 -2.95 -8.66 -9.05
N GLY A 193 -3.71 -7.79 -9.71
CA GLY A 193 -4.64 -8.15 -10.77
C GLY A 193 -5.95 -8.78 -10.30
N GLU A 194 -6.15 -8.98 -8.99
CA GLU A 194 -7.36 -9.58 -8.45
C GLU A 194 -8.53 -8.59 -8.41
N MET A 195 -9.73 -9.06 -8.74
CA MET A 195 -10.97 -8.37 -8.43
C MET A 195 -11.43 -8.78 -7.04
N VAL A 196 -11.22 -7.92 -6.06
CA VAL A 196 -11.56 -8.20 -4.67
C VAL A 196 -13.02 -7.86 -4.41
N CYS A 197 -13.75 -8.78 -3.82
CA CYS A 197 -15.14 -8.59 -3.39
C CYS A 197 -15.25 -8.81 -1.88
N VAL A 198 -15.49 -7.74 -1.14
CA VAL A 198 -15.72 -7.79 0.31
C VAL A 198 -17.21 -7.79 0.58
N GLN A 199 -17.70 -8.75 1.35
CA GLN A 199 -19.08 -8.85 1.80
C GLN A 199 -19.20 -8.58 3.29
N TYR A 200 -20.26 -7.88 3.70
CA TYR A 200 -20.53 -7.54 5.09
C TYR A 200 -21.89 -8.09 5.52
N SER A 201 -21.88 -8.88 6.59
CA SER A 201 -23.08 -9.52 7.16
C SER A 201 -23.76 -8.68 8.25
N SER A 202 -23.05 -7.70 8.84
CA SER A 202 -23.60 -6.80 9.85
C SER A 202 -23.94 -5.43 9.27
N LEU A 203 -25.21 -5.06 9.41
CA LEU A 203 -25.69 -3.69 9.25
C LEU A 203 -25.15 -2.88 10.43
N ILE A 204 -23.91 -2.39 10.35
CA ILE A 204 -23.51 -1.25 11.19
C ILE A 204 -24.16 -0.05 10.50
N GLY A 205 -25.39 0.22 10.91
CA GLY A 205 -26.20 1.31 10.39
C GLY A 205 -25.58 2.65 10.80
N LEU A 206 -25.32 3.51 9.82
CA LEU A 206 -25.19 4.94 10.07
C LEU A 206 -26.57 5.55 9.84
N THR A 207 -27.04 6.33 10.82
CA THR A 207 -28.32 7.03 10.73
C THR A 207 -28.26 8.05 9.59
N ILE A 208 -29.31 8.07 8.78
CA ILE A 208 -29.55 9.05 7.74
C ILE A 208 -30.60 10.03 8.26
N PHE A 209 -30.26 11.31 8.33
CA PHE A 209 -31.24 12.40 8.38
C PHE A 209 -31.17 13.15 7.04
N LEU A 210 -32.17 12.95 6.18
CA LEU A 210 -32.37 13.71 4.93
C LEU A 210 -33.37 14.84 5.15
#